data_AF-V4AVZ3-F1
#
_entry.id   AF-V4AVZ3-F1
#
_cell.length_a   1.000
_cell.length_b   1.000
_cell.length_c   1.000
_cell.angle_alpha   90.00
_cell.angle_beta   90.00
_cell.angle_gamma   90.00
#
_symmetry.space_group_name_H-M   'P 1'
#
loop_
_entity.id
_entity.type
_entity.pdbx_description
1 polymer ?
#
loop_
_entity_poly.entity_id
_entity_poly.type
_entity_poly.pdbx_seq_one_letter_code
_entity_poly.pdbx_strand_id
1 'polypeptide(L)'
;MPLTNAERLRRFRDKLKADPVRYNEHKKKERKRYHDNKVDGTVKLINEKTERAQRQQRKKWRGYKRTQRQKLKDVEQQLTPPISPVGDGPPDAQFVFPSCSRQKIQSNKKRNREKAKVYRDNRILEKKLENASRTIERLKKRLARSTNKVNFHEVRQENC
;
A
#
# COMPACT_ATOMS: atom_id res chain seq x y z
N MET A 1 45.09 8.17 19.37
CA MET A 1 43.84 8.64 18.74
C MET A 1 42.64 8.13 19.53
N PRO A 2 41.73 9.00 19.99
CA PRO A 2 40.51 8.55 20.66
C PRO A 2 39.61 7.79 19.68
N LEU A 3 39.04 6.66 20.13
CA LEU A 3 38.11 5.86 19.32
C LEU A 3 36.87 6.67 18.94
N THR A 4 36.46 6.58 17.69
CA THR A 4 35.20 7.16 17.22
C THR A 4 34.01 6.50 17.93
N ASN A 5 32.88 7.20 18.04
CA ASN A 5 31.66 6.63 18.64
C ASN A 5 31.23 5.34 17.93
N ALA A 6 31.39 5.27 16.59
CA ALA A 6 31.05 4.10 15.80
C ALA A 6 31.92 2.88 16.13
N GLU A 7 33.22 3.07 16.33
CA GLU A 7 34.15 2.01 16.72
C GLU A 7 33.92 1.55 18.16
N ARG A 8 33.62 2.48 19.07
CA ARG A 8 33.27 2.16 20.46
C ARG A 8 32.02 1.27 20.53
N LEU A 9 30.99 1.61 19.76
CA LEU A 9 29.76 0.82 19.63
C LEU A 9 29.99 -0.55 19.00
N ARG A 10 30.87 -0.65 18.00
CA ARG A 10 31.27 -1.96 17.42
C ARG A 10 31.92 -2.84 18.46
N ARG A 11 32.97 -2.36 19.12
CA ARG A 11 33.67 -3.10 20.18
C ARG A 11 32.75 -3.53 21.32
N PHE A 12 31.80 -2.66 21.72
CA PHE A 12 30.79 -3.02 22.72
C PHE A 12 29.90 -4.19 22.25
N ARG A 13 29.40 -4.14 21.02
CA ARG A 13 28.56 -5.21 20.45
C ARG A 13 29.33 -6.52 20.32
N ASP A 14 30.60 -6.46 19.92
CA ASP A 14 31.45 -7.65 19.80
C ASP A 14 31.71 -8.29 21.16
N LYS A 15 32.02 -7.47 22.18
CA LYS A 15 32.15 -7.94 23.57
C LYS A 15 30.85 -8.53 24.12
N LEU A 16 29.72 -7.91 23.83
CA LEU A 16 28.41 -8.40 24.27
C LEU A 16 28.02 -9.71 23.58
N LYS A 17 28.42 -9.91 22.32
CA LYS A 17 28.14 -11.14 21.57
C LYS A 17 29.03 -12.29 22.00
N ALA A 18 30.26 -12.00 22.43
CA ALA A 18 31.22 -13.00 22.91
C ALA A 18 30.78 -13.67 24.23
N ASP A 19 29.97 -12.99 25.05
CA ASP A 19 29.47 -13.51 26.32
C ASP A 19 27.96 -13.83 26.22
N PRO A 20 27.56 -15.11 26.15
CA PRO A 20 26.17 -15.51 25.99
C PRO A 20 25.30 -15.18 27.22
N VAL A 21 25.88 -15.13 28.42
CA VAL A 21 25.14 -14.80 29.66
C VAL A 21 24.76 -13.33 29.64
N ARG A 22 25.75 -12.46 29.44
CA ARG A 22 25.51 -11.01 29.32
C ARG A 22 24.62 -10.65 28.15
N TYR A 23 24.74 -11.36 27.03
CA TYR A 23 23.85 -11.17 25.89
C TYR A 23 22.38 -11.44 26.26
N ASN A 24 22.12 -12.55 26.96
CA ASN A 24 20.78 -12.94 27.39
C ASN A 24 20.19 -11.98 28.42
N GLU A 25 20.99 -11.51 29.37
CA GLU A 25 20.59 -10.47 30.33
C GLU A 25 20.24 -9.16 29.63
N HIS A 26 21.08 -8.72 28.69
CA HIS A 26 20.82 -7.53 27.89
C HIS A 26 19.51 -7.66 27.10
N LYS A 27 19.27 -8.84 26.48
CA LYS A 27 18.01 -9.12 25.78
C LYS A 27 16.81 -9.15 26.71
N LYS A 28 16.95 -9.66 27.93
CA LYS A 28 15.90 -9.64 28.96
C LYS A 28 15.56 -8.20 29.36
N LYS A 29 16.57 -7.36 29.58
CA LYS A 29 16.40 -5.93 29.89
C LYS A 29 15.70 -5.17 28.77
N GLU A 30 16.12 -5.39 27.52
CA GLU A 30 15.48 -4.76 26.35
C GLU A 30 14.02 -5.21 26.16
N ARG A 31 13.71 -6.49 26.40
CA ARG A 31 12.33 -6.98 26.39
C ARG A 31 11.48 -6.30 27.47
N LYS A 32 11.99 -6.23 28.70
CA LYS A 32 11.30 -5.55 29.80
C LYS A 32 11.01 -4.09 29.45
N ARG A 33 12.03 -3.36 29.00
CA ARG A 33 11.90 -1.96 28.56
C ARG A 33 10.87 -1.78 27.45
N TYR A 34 10.80 -2.71 26.50
CA TYR A 34 9.77 -2.66 25.45
C TYR A 34 8.36 -2.79 26.03
N HIS A 35 8.14 -3.73 26.96
CA HIS A 35 6.87 -3.88 27.64
C HIS A 35 6.50 -2.64 28.45
N ASP A 36 7.44 -2.11 29.24
CA ASP A 36 7.24 -0.88 30.03
C ASP A 36 6.83 0.28 29.11
N ASN A 37 7.58 0.53 28.03
CA ASN A 37 7.26 1.58 27.05
C ASN A 37 5.92 1.37 26.30
N LYS A 38 5.49 0.12 26.16
CA LYS A 38 4.20 -0.22 25.55
C LYS A 38 3.06 0.10 26.52
N VAL A 39 3.23 -0.22 27.81
CA VAL A 39 2.28 0.12 28.88
C VAL A 39 2.18 1.64 29.03
N ASP A 40 3.32 2.35 29.05
CA ASP A 40 3.38 3.81 29.15
C ASP A 40 2.84 4.53 27.90
N GLY A 41 2.51 3.80 26.82
CA GLY A 41 1.97 4.36 25.58
C GLY A 41 3.00 5.10 24.71
N THR A 42 4.27 5.11 25.12
CA THR A 42 5.39 5.67 24.34
C THR A 42 5.60 4.89 23.04
N VAL A 43 5.43 3.55 23.09
CA VAL A 43 5.51 2.68 21.92
C VAL A 43 4.12 2.18 21.55
N LYS A 44 3.51 2.85 20.56
CA LYS A 44 2.21 2.46 19.98
C LYS A 44 2.38 1.43 18.85
N LEU A 45 1.51 0.43 18.83
CA LEU A 45 1.36 -0.50 17.71
C LEU A 45 0.89 0.23 16.45
N ILE A 46 1.04 -0.38 15.27
CA ILE A 46 0.62 0.26 14.00
C ILE A 46 -0.87 0.60 14.01
N ASN A 47 -1.70 -0.30 14.55
CA ASN A 47 -3.16 -0.12 14.63
C ASN A 47 -3.55 1.04 15.56
N GLU A 48 -2.74 1.29 16.60
CA GLU A 48 -2.94 2.36 17.59
C GLU A 48 -2.38 3.72 17.12
N LYS A 49 -1.67 3.74 15.98
CA LYS A 49 -1.17 4.98 15.39
C LYS A 49 -2.24 5.63 14.53
N THR A 50 -2.27 6.96 14.53
CA THR A 50 -3.08 7.75 13.59
C THR A 50 -2.73 7.43 12.14
N GLU A 51 -3.69 7.58 11.22
CA GLU A 51 -3.47 7.28 9.80
C GLU A 51 -2.26 8.04 9.22
N ARG A 52 -2.05 9.30 9.64
CA ARG A 52 -0.91 10.11 9.25
C ARG A 52 0.41 9.48 9.69
N ALA A 53 0.49 9.04 10.95
CA ALA A 53 1.68 8.38 11.50
C ALA A 53 1.92 7.02 10.84
N GLN A 54 0.87 6.23 10.58
CA GLN A 54 0.98 4.99 9.81
C GLN A 54 1.51 5.25 8.39
N ARG A 55 1.03 6.31 7.73
CA ARG A 55 1.50 6.70 6.39
C ARG A 55 2.99 7.07 6.40
N GLN A 56 3.44 7.82 7.41
CA GLN A 56 4.86 8.13 7.58
C GLN A 56 5.70 6.86 7.79
N GLN A 57 5.22 5.94 8.64
CA GLN A 57 5.90 4.66 8.87
C GLN A 57 6.01 3.84 7.58
N ARG A 58 4.92 3.77 6.79
CA ARG A 58 4.91 3.13 5.47
C ARG A 58 5.91 3.79 4.51
N LYS A 59 6.02 5.12 4.52
CA LYS A 59 6.99 5.86 3.70
C LYS A 59 8.44 5.50 4.10
N LYS A 60 8.74 5.52 5.40
CA LYS A 60 10.05 5.10 5.93
C LYS A 60 10.38 3.66 5.53
N TRP A 61 9.44 2.74 5.71
CA TRP A 61 9.61 1.33 5.34
C TRP A 61 9.91 1.15 3.85
N ARG A 62 9.17 1.85 2.98
CA ARG A 62 9.43 1.82 1.53
C ARG A 62 10.83 2.33 1.19
N GLY A 63 11.28 3.41 1.84
CA GLY A 63 12.64 3.93 1.71
C GLY A 63 13.69 2.90 2.13
N TYR A 64 13.55 2.34 3.33
CA TYR A 64 14.45 1.30 3.84
C TYR A 64 14.53 0.08 2.90
N LYS A 65 13.39 -0.42 2.42
CA LYS A 65 13.36 -1.56 1.49
C LYS A 65 13.96 -1.22 0.12
N ARG A 66 13.91 0.05 -0.32
CA ARG A 66 14.60 0.48 -1.54
C ARG A 66 16.11 0.44 -1.33
N THR A 67 16.61 1.04 -0.26
CA THR A 67 18.04 1.05 0.07
C THR A 67 18.58 -0.36 0.28
N GLN A 68 17.85 -1.23 0.98
CA GLN A 68 18.21 -2.64 1.15
C GLN A 68 18.35 -3.37 -0.19
N ARG A 69 17.40 -3.19 -1.11
CA ARG A 69 17.49 -3.78 -2.45
C ARG A 69 18.67 -3.24 -3.25
N GLN A 70 18.97 -1.95 -3.12
CA GLN A 70 20.13 -1.38 -3.79
C GLN A 70 21.42 -2.01 -3.28
N LYS A 71 21.60 -2.06 -1.95
CA LYS A 71 22.78 -2.70 -1.34
C LYS A 71 22.95 -4.15 -1.76
N LEU A 72 21.86 -4.91 -1.85
CA LEU A 72 21.93 -6.30 -2.31
C LEU A 72 22.38 -6.39 -3.78
N LYS A 73 21.90 -5.50 -4.65
CA LYS A 73 22.36 -5.44 -6.04
C LYS A 73 23.82 -5.02 -6.14
N ASP A 74 24.24 -4.06 -5.34
CA ASP A 74 25.63 -3.59 -5.34
C ASP A 74 26.57 -4.74 -4.93
N VAL A 75 26.17 -5.53 -3.92
CA VAL A 75 26.91 -6.75 -3.51
C VAL A 75 26.88 -7.81 -4.61
N GLU A 76 25.73 -8.05 -5.24
CA GLU A 76 25.60 -9.00 -6.36
C GLU A 76 26.53 -8.62 -7.51
N GLN A 77 26.57 -7.35 -7.91
CA GLN A 77 27.46 -6.83 -8.94
C GLN A 77 28.96 -6.95 -8.58
N GLN A 78 29.31 -6.92 -7.30
CA GLN A 78 30.68 -7.14 -6.83
C GLN A 78 31.08 -8.62 -6.81
N LEU A 79 30.10 -9.52 -6.68
CA LEU A 79 30.34 -10.97 -6.62
C LEU A 79 30.29 -11.64 -7.99
N THR A 80 29.68 -11.02 -9.01
CA THR A 80 29.71 -11.54 -10.37
C THR A 80 31.09 -11.25 -10.99
N PRO A 81 31.92 -12.27 -11.28
CA PRO A 81 33.12 -12.05 -12.08
C PRO A 81 32.73 -11.45 -13.44
N PRO A 82 33.59 -10.62 -14.06
CA PRO A 82 33.32 -10.12 -15.41
C PRO A 82 33.07 -11.32 -16.33
N ILE A 83 32.14 -11.18 -17.28
CA ILE A 83 31.91 -12.17 -18.33
C ILE A 83 33.28 -12.47 -18.96
N SER A 84 33.80 -13.68 -18.70
CA SER A 84 34.95 -14.19 -19.45
C SER A 84 34.56 -14.17 -20.93
N PRO A 85 35.47 -13.76 -21.84
CA PRO A 85 35.16 -13.73 -23.25
C PRO A 85 34.63 -15.10 -23.67
N VAL A 86 33.44 -15.10 -24.27
CA VAL A 86 32.76 -16.30 -24.74
C VAL A 86 33.67 -16.94 -25.77
N GLY A 87 34.35 -18.03 -25.39
CA GLY A 87 35.01 -18.92 -26.34
C GLY A 87 33.94 -19.67 -27.12
N ASP A 88 34.16 -19.81 -28.43
CA ASP A 88 33.31 -20.56 -29.36
C ASP A 88 33.25 -22.05 -28.96
N GLY A 89 32.34 -22.40 -28.05
CA GLY A 89 32.05 -23.76 -27.62
C GLY A 89 30.56 -24.09 -27.74
N PRO A 90 30.19 -25.35 -28.02
CA PRO A 90 28.84 -25.73 -28.44
C PRO A 90 27.81 -25.61 -27.31
N PRO A 91 26.52 -25.38 -27.64
CA PRO A 91 25.50 -24.97 -26.69
C PRO A 91 24.81 -26.17 -26.04
N ASP A 92 25.43 -26.80 -25.04
CA ASP A 92 24.73 -27.82 -24.25
C ASP A 92 24.03 -27.24 -23.02
N ALA A 93 22.70 -27.27 -23.10
CA ALA A 93 21.72 -27.37 -22.03
C ALA A 93 21.80 -26.37 -20.85
N GLN A 94 21.39 -25.13 -21.09
CA GLN A 94 20.95 -24.23 -20.01
C GLN A 94 19.46 -24.45 -19.70
N PHE A 95 19.19 -24.97 -18.51
CA PHE A 95 17.88 -25.10 -17.87
C PHE A 95 17.12 -23.75 -17.89
N VAL A 96 16.18 -23.59 -18.83
CA VAL A 96 15.30 -22.41 -18.88
C VAL A 96 14.19 -22.58 -17.86
N PHE A 97 14.40 -22.07 -16.64
CA PHE A 97 13.28 -21.81 -15.73
C PHE A 97 12.30 -20.85 -16.43
N PRO A 98 10.99 -21.14 -16.48
CA PRO A 98 10.03 -20.24 -17.10
C PRO A 98 9.84 -19.01 -16.21
N SER A 99 10.77 -18.05 -16.32
CA SER A 99 10.61 -16.71 -15.79
C SER A 99 9.37 -16.12 -16.45
N CYS A 100 8.32 -15.89 -15.67
CA CYS A 100 7.13 -15.22 -16.14
C CYS A 100 7.56 -13.89 -16.79
N SER A 101 7.48 -13.83 -18.13
CA SER A 101 7.93 -12.69 -18.93
C SER A 101 7.39 -11.39 -18.34
N ARG A 102 8.26 -10.38 -18.24
CA ARG A 102 7.93 -9.02 -17.78
C ARG A 102 6.72 -8.44 -18.51
N GLN A 103 6.44 -8.88 -19.75
CA GLN A 103 5.25 -8.52 -20.52
C GLN A 103 3.95 -9.05 -19.88
N LYS A 104 3.92 -10.28 -19.34
CA LYS A 104 2.73 -10.86 -18.66
C LYS A 104 2.37 -10.14 -17.35
N ILE A 105 3.36 -9.59 -16.64
CA ILE A 105 3.11 -8.81 -15.41
C ILE A 105 2.48 -7.44 -15.74
N GLN A 106 2.92 -6.81 -16.83
CA GLN A 106 2.38 -5.52 -17.27
C GLN A 106 0.94 -5.65 -17.78
N SER A 107 0.61 -6.71 -18.53
CA SER A 107 -0.76 -6.95 -19.02
C SER A 107 -1.77 -7.15 -17.89
N ASN A 108 -1.43 -7.92 -16.86
CA ASN A 108 -2.28 -8.12 -15.68
C ASN A 108 -2.52 -6.81 -14.90
N LYS A 109 -1.52 -5.94 -14.80
CA LYS A 109 -1.66 -4.65 -14.13
C LYS A 109 -2.56 -3.68 -14.90
N LYS A 110 -2.47 -3.66 -16.23
CA LYS A 110 -3.36 -2.87 -17.10
C LYS A 110 -4.81 -3.36 -16.98
N ARG A 111 -5.03 -4.68 -17.13
CA ARG A 111 -6.34 -5.32 -16.98
C ARG A 111 -6.98 -5.02 -15.63
N ASN A 112 -6.22 -5.10 -14.53
CA ASN A 112 -6.74 -4.81 -13.19
C ASN A 112 -7.12 -3.34 -13.00
N ARG A 113 -6.40 -2.39 -13.65
CA ARG A 113 -6.74 -0.97 -13.62
C ARG A 113 -8.03 -0.67 -14.40
N GLU A 114 -8.18 -1.28 -15.57
CA GLU A 114 -9.39 -1.18 -16.39
C GLU A 114 -10.60 -1.76 -15.66
N LYS A 115 -10.46 -2.96 -15.09
CA LYS A 115 -11.50 -3.57 -14.23
C LYS A 115 -11.90 -2.65 -13.08
N ALA A 116 -10.94 -2.07 -12.37
CA ALA A 116 -11.21 -1.14 -11.28
C ALA A 116 -11.80 0.21 -11.74
N LYS A 117 -11.60 0.61 -13.01
CA LYS A 117 -12.24 1.78 -13.61
C LYS A 117 -13.71 1.48 -13.90
N VAL A 118 -14.00 0.34 -14.52
CA VAL A 118 -15.38 -0.09 -14.82
C VAL A 118 -16.25 -0.14 -13.57
N TYR A 119 -15.79 -0.73 -12.47
CA TYR A 119 -16.58 -0.74 -11.22
C TYR A 119 -16.83 0.67 -10.64
N ARG A 120 -15.87 1.58 -10.78
CA ARG A 120 -16.05 2.98 -10.34
C ARG A 120 -17.06 3.71 -11.21
N ASP A 121 -16.97 3.53 -12.51
CA ASP A 121 -17.86 4.16 -13.48
C ASP A 121 -19.29 3.62 -13.33
N ASN A 122 -19.46 2.30 -13.16
CA ASN A 122 -20.76 1.68 -12.87
C ASN A 122 -21.40 2.28 -11.62
N ARG A 123 -20.65 2.41 -10.52
CA ARG A 123 -21.16 3.04 -9.28
C ARG A 123 -21.62 4.49 -9.50
N ILE A 124 -20.91 5.25 -10.34
CA ILE A 124 -21.29 6.64 -10.68
C ILE A 124 -22.56 6.64 -11.53
N LEU A 125 -22.65 5.74 -12.51
CA LEU A 125 -23.82 5.61 -13.39
C LEU A 125 -25.06 5.19 -12.62
N GLU A 126 -24.95 4.22 -11.70
CA GLU A 126 -26.04 3.82 -10.79
C GLU A 126 -26.58 5.01 -10.00
N LYS A 127 -25.68 5.84 -9.44
CA LYS A 127 -26.07 7.05 -8.69
C LYS A 127 -26.73 8.10 -9.59
N LYS A 128 -26.26 8.27 -10.82
CA LYS A 128 -26.89 9.18 -11.80
C LYS A 128 -28.29 8.70 -12.17
N LEU A 129 -28.46 7.39 -12.37
CA LEU A 129 -29.75 6.78 -12.67
C LEU A 129 -30.72 6.97 -11.52
N GLU A 130 -30.28 6.73 -10.28
CA GLU A 130 -31.09 6.96 -9.08
C GLU A 130 -31.54 8.43 -8.99
N ASN A 131 -30.64 9.39 -9.19
CA ASN A 131 -30.97 10.82 -9.16
C ASN A 131 -31.95 11.22 -10.28
N ALA A 132 -31.77 10.66 -11.48
CA ALA A 132 -32.69 10.89 -12.60
C ALA A 132 -34.09 10.34 -12.28
N SER A 133 -34.18 9.11 -11.76
CA SER A 133 -35.46 8.52 -11.34
C SER A 133 -36.16 9.35 -10.27
N ARG A 134 -35.44 9.82 -9.24
CA ARG A 134 -35.99 10.72 -8.22
C ARG A 134 -36.51 12.04 -8.81
N THR A 135 -35.81 12.57 -9.82
CA THR A 135 -36.21 13.81 -10.50
C THR A 135 -37.48 13.60 -11.32
N ILE A 136 -37.55 12.50 -12.07
CA ILE A 136 -38.75 12.11 -12.84
C ILE A 136 -39.95 11.97 -11.90
N GLU A 137 -39.79 11.27 -10.77
CA GLU A 137 -40.87 11.09 -9.80
C GLU A 137 -41.36 12.43 -9.24
N ARG A 138 -40.44 13.34 -8.90
CA ARG A 138 -40.77 14.70 -8.44
C ARG A 138 -41.55 15.47 -9.51
N LEU A 139 -41.12 15.40 -10.77
CA LEU A 139 -41.79 16.07 -11.89
C LEU A 139 -43.17 15.50 -12.14
N LYS A 140 -43.35 14.17 -12.11
CA LYS A 140 -44.66 13.51 -12.18
C LYS A 140 -45.60 14.01 -11.08
N LYS A 141 -45.14 14.07 -9.83
CA LYS A 141 -45.93 14.60 -8.69
C LYS A 141 -46.25 16.08 -8.83
N ARG A 142 -45.38 16.88 -9.46
CA ARG A 142 -45.64 18.31 -9.73
C ARG A 142 -46.70 18.45 -10.82
N LEU A 143 -46.57 17.69 -11.90
CA LEU A 143 -47.52 17.66 -13.01
C LEU A 143 -48.91 17.26 -12.52
N ALA A 144 -49.03 16.17 -11.75
CA ALA A 144 -50.31 15.73 -11.18
C ALA A 144 -50.98 16.80 -10.30
N ARG A 145 -50.20 17.56 -9.53
CA ARG A 145 -50.73 18.68 -8.73
C ARG A 145 -51.20 19.85 -9.60
N SER A 146 -50.45 20.19 -10.64
CA SER A 146 -50.84 21.23 -11.57
C SER A 146 -52.10 20.86 -12.35
N THR A 147 -52.20 19.63 -12.87
CA THR A 147 -53.40 19.15 -13.58
C THR A 147 -54.62 19.15 -12.67
N ASN A 148 -54.50 18.66 -11.44
CA ASN A 148 -55.61 18.69 -10.47
C ASN A 148 -56.04 20.14 -10.14
N LYS A 149 -55.10 21.08 -10.09
CA LYS A 149 -55.42 22.50 -9.87
C LYS A 149 -56.15 23.14 -11.06
N VAL A 150 -55.76 22.78 -12.29
CA VAL A 150 -56.43 23.25 -13.52
C VAL A 150 -57.85 22.68 -13.58
N ASN A 151 -58.01 21.36 -13.42
CA ASN A 151 -59.32 20.71 -13.41
C ASN A 151 -60.25 21.28 -12.33
N PHE A 152 -59.73 21.58 -11.13
CA PHE A 152 -60.52 22.22 -10.08
C PHE A 152 -60.99 23.63 -10.47
N HIS A 153 -60.19 24.36 -11.24
CA HIS A 153 -60.53 25.72 -11.65
C HIS A 153 -61.56 25.74 -12.79
N GLU A 154 -61.48 24.79 -13.73
CA GLU A 154 -62.48 24.58 -14.79
C GLU A 154 -63.84 24.18 -14.21
N VAL A 155 -63.88 23.18 -13.33
CA VAL A 155 -65.12 22.74 -12.65
C VAL A 155 -65.78 23.87 -11.84
N ARG A 156 -64.99 24.82 -11.32
CA ARG A 156 -65.51 25.99 -10.59
C ARG A 156 -66.07 27.08 -11.52
N GLN A 157 -65.58 27.20 -12.75
CA GLN A 157 -66.11 28.14 -13.74
C GLN A 157 -67.39 27.64 -14.41
N GLU A 158 -67.58 26.31 -14.51
CA GLU A 158 -68.80 25.71 -15.08
C GLU A 158 -70.00 25.71 -14.10
N ASN A 159 -69.76 25.92 -12.80
CA ASN A 159 -70.78 25.90 -11.75
C ASN A 159 -71.10 27.29 -11.16
N CYS A 160 -70.79 28.38 -11.88
CA CYS A 160 -71.21 29.75 -11.58
C CYS A 160 -71.92 30.34 -12.80
#